data_AF-A4TAV5-F1
#
_entry.id   AF-A4TAV5-F1
#
_cell.length_a   1.000
_cell.length_b   1.000
_cell.length_c   1.000
_cell.angle_alpha   90.00
_cell.angle_beta   90.00
_cell.angle_gamma   90.00
#
_symmetry.space_group_name_H-M   'P 1'
#
loop_
_entity.id
_entity.type
_entity.pdbx_description
1 polymer ?
#
loop_
_entity_poly.entity_id
_entity_poly.type
_entity_poly.pdbx_seq_one_letter_code
_entity_poly.pdbx_strand_id
1 'polypeptide(L)'
;MALDANPETVGVASQPFRLRWPDGRHHVPDYYARRSDGTVVIVDVRPDDRIPESDAELFARSEVVCIAAGWQYRRVGVLDPVLAANLRWLSGYRHPRALRPGVAAELLSCFAREQPLLEGATAVGDPLVVLPVLFHLLWHRRLVVDLSRTVLDDRTAVSAAAL
;
A
#
# COMPACT_ATOMS: atom_id res chain seq x y z
N MET A 1 1.40 -0.68 -5.63
CA MET A 1 0.98 -1.61 -4.55
C MET A 1 0.75 -0.87 -3.25
N ALA A 2 1.75 -0.21 -2.65
CA ALA A 2 1.56 0.47 -1.36
C ALA A 2 0.46 1.56 -1.38
N LEU A 3 0.42 2.41 -2.41
CA LEU A 3 -0.65 3.40 -2.56
C LEU A 3 -2.05 2.74 -2.69
N ASP A 4 -2.14 1.64 -3.44
CA ASP A 4 -3.36 0.86 -3.66
C ASP A 4 -3.81 0.07 -2.41
N ALA A 5 -2.87 -0.30 -1.54
CA ALA A 5 -3.11 -0.98 -0.26
C ALA A 5 -3.36 -0.02 0.91
N ASN A 6 -3.24 1.29 0.68
CA ASN A 6 -3.49 2.30 1.70
C ASN A 6 -4.98 2.67 1.67
N PRO A 7 -5.76 2.41 2.73
CA PRO A 7 -7.20 2.70 2.77
C PRO A 7 -7.53 4.19 2.64
N GLU A 8 -6.59 5.08 2.94
CA GLU A 8 -6.77 6.52 2.76
C GLU A 8 -6.66 6.95 1.30
N THR A 9 -6.07 6.14 0.42
CA THR A 9 -5.92 6.46 -1.01
C THR A 9 -7.18 6.05 -1.78
N VAL A 10 -7.82 7.00 -2.45
CA VAL A 10 -9.04 6.78 -3.25
C VAL A 10 -8.81 6.91 -4.75
N GLY A 11 -7.62 7.35 -5.18
CA GLY A 11 -7.27 7.43 -6.59
C GLY A 11 -5.76 7.54 -6.78
N VAL A 12 -5.24 6.89 -7.82
CA VAL A 12 -3.82 6.89 -8.15
C VAL A 12 -3.65 7.07 -9.66
N ALA A 13 -2.69 7.91 -10.05
CA ALA A 13 -2.22 7.99 -11.43
C ALA A 13 -0.69 7.93 -11.45
N SER A 14 -0.13 7.10 -12.31
CA SER A 14 1.31 7.07 -12.58
C SER A 14 1.68 8.14 -13.61
N GLN A 15 2.81 8.82 -13.42
CA GLN A 15 3.33 9.84 -14.34
C GLN A 15 2.26 10.86 -14.76
N PRO A 16 1.60 11.50 -13.79
CA PRO A 16 0.33 12.18 -13.97
C PRO A 16 0.42 13.43 -14.86
N PHE A 17 1.58 14.09 -14.88
CA PHE A 17 1.82 15.31 -15.64
C PHE A 17 3.32 15.57 -15.79
N ARG A 18 3.66 16.58 -16.61
CA ARG A 18 5.04 17.06 -16.80
C ARG A 18 5.15 18.53 -16.41
N LEU A 19 6.01 18.82 -15.45
CA LEU A 19 6.45 20.17 -15.11
C LEU A 19 7.55 20.62 -16.09
N ARG A 20 7.48 21.88 -16.54
CA ARG A 20 8.48 22.49 -17.42
C ARG A 20 8.82 23.88 -16.92
N TRP A 21 10.11 24.21 -16.90
CA TRP A 21 10.61 25.53 -16.51
C TRP A 21 11.24 26.27 -17.70
N PRO A 22 11.31 27.62 -17.67
CA PRO A 22 11.90 28.42 -18.75
C PRO A 22 13.37 28.12 -19.03
N ASP A 23 14.12 27.60 -18.05
CA ASP A 23 15.52 27.18 -18.21
C ASP A 23 15.68 25.81 -18.90
N GLY A 24 14.59 25.27 -19.47
CA GLY A 24 14.59 24.03 -20.25
C GLY A 24 14.48 22.76 -19.40
N ARG A 25 14.62 22.86 -18.07
CA ARG A 25 14.43 21.71 -17.18
C ARG A 25 12.97 21.24 -17.20
N HIS A 26 12.78 19.95 -16.96
CA HIS A 26 11.46 19.36 -16.83
C HIS A 26 11.48 18.21 -15.83
N HIS A 27 10.31 17.90 -15.28
CA HIS A 27 10.15 16.80 -14.35
C HIS A 27 8.79 16.11 -14.58
N VAL A 28 8.78 14.79 -14.46
CA VAL A 28 7.55 13.98 -14.49
C VAL A 28 7.51 13.24 -13.16
N PRO A 29 6.62 13.64 -12.22
CA PRO A 29 6.51 12.94 -10.96
C PRO A 29 6.08 11.49 -11.16
N ASP A 30 6.52 10.58 -10.30
CA ASP A 30 6.18 9.16 -10.47
C ASP A 30 4.70 8.87 -10.23
N TYR A 31 4.09 9.47 -9.20
CA TYR A 31 2.68 9.23 -8.87
C TYR A 31 1.96 10.48 -8.36
N TYR A 32 0.68 10.53 -8.69
CA TYR A 32 -0.34 11.33 -8.01
C TYR A 32 -1.20 10.37 -7.18
N ALA A 33 -1.47 10.73 -5.92
CA ALA A 33 -2.42 10.03 -5.08
C ALA A 33 -3.46 11.00 -4.49
N ARG A 34 -4.73 10.70 -4.71
CA ARG A 34 -5.85 11.39 -4.06
C ARG A 34 -6.22 10.66 -2.78
N ARG A 35 -6.33 11.39 -1.67
CA ARG A 35 -6.78 10.84 -0.39
C ARG A 35 -8.28 11.04 -0.17
N SER A 36 -8.84 10.23 0.73
CA SER A 36 -10.25 10.25 1.12
C SER A 36 -10.69 11.57 1.74
N ASP A 37 -9.79 12.29 2.42
CA ASP A 37 -10.01 13.64 2.97
C ASP A 37 -10.00 14.75 1.90
N GLY A 38 -9.80 14.39 0.63
CA GLY A 38 -9.73 15.32 -0.48
C GLY A 38 -8.34 15.87 -0.78
N THR A 39 -7.35 15.62 0.08
CA THR A 39 -5.97 16.06 -0.15
C THR A 39 -5.29 15.28 -1.27
N VAL A 40 -4.27 15.90 -1.86
CA VAL A 40 -3.46 15.31 -2.92
C VAL A 40 -2.02 15.23 -2.45
N VAL A 41 -1.39 14.08 -2.71
CA VAL A 41 0.05 13.89 -2.57
C VAL A 41 0.64 13.59 -3.95
N ILE A 42 1.69 14.31 -4.32
CA ILE A 42 2.58 13.97 -5.42
C ILE A 42 3.75 13.19 -4.83
N VAL A 43 4.11 12.07 -5.46
CA VAL A 43 5.15 11.15 -4.98
C VAL A 43 6.20 10.95 -6.04
N ASP A 44 7.45 11.06 -5.63
CA ASP A 44 8.61 10.59 -6.40
C ASP A 44 9.34 9.50 -5.63
N VAL A 45 9.56 8.37 -6.29
CA VAL A 45 10.22 7.19 -5.74
C VAL A 45 11.68 7.21 -6.17
N ARG A 46 12.59 7.43 -5.23
CA ARG A 46 14.03 7.41 -5.53
C ARG A 46 14.77 6.61 -4.47
N PRO A 47 15.61 5.64 -4.87
CA PRO A 47 16.51 4.98 -3.93
C PRO A 47 17.34 6.02 -3.17
N ASP A 48 17.57 5.77 -1.88
CA ASP A 48 18.26 6.72 -1.00
C ASP A 48 19.78 6.76 -1.24
N ASP A 49 20.28 5.79 -2.01
CA ASP A 49 21.66 5.63 -2.44
C ASP A 49 22.02 6.62 -3.57
N ARG A 50 22.36 7.83 -3.13
CA ARG A 50 22.91 8.97 -3.90
C ARG A 50 21.93 9.59 -4.90
N ILE A 51 21.16 10.55 -4.40
CA ILE A 51 20.47 11.53 -5.23
C ILE A 51 21.52 12.54 -5.74
N PRO A 52 21.77 12.64 -7.05
CA PRO A 52 22.61 13.70 -7.59
C PRO A 52 22.06 15.08 -7.18
N GLU A 53 22.94 16.07 -6.99
CA GLU A 53 22.52 17.43 -6.60
C GLU A 53 21.49 18.03 -7.58
N SER A 54 21.62 17.70 -8.87
CA SER A 54 20.66 18.07 -9.91
C SER A 54 19.24 17.55 -9.67
N ASP A 55 19.11 16.34 -9.12
CA ASP A 55 17.82 15.71 -8.83
C ASP A 55 17.21 16.34 -7.57
N ALA A 56 18.03 16.66 -6.56
CA ALA A 56 17.59 17.37 -5.36
C ALA A 56 17.01 18.76 -5.69
N GLU A 57 17.68 19.52 -6.56
CA GLU A 57 17.15 20.80 -7.05
C GLU A 57 15.83 20.63 -7.81
N LEU A 58 15.70 19.59 -8.64
CA LEU A 58 14.50 19.32 -9.41
C LEU A 58 13.30 18.97 -8.50
N PHE A 59 13.54 18.18 -7.46
CA PHE A 59 12.53 17.84 -6.46
C PHE A 59 12.10 19.04 -5.64
N ALA A 60 13.05 19.88 -5.19
CA ALA A 60 12.73 21.12 -4.48
C ALA A 60 11.85 22.06 -5.33
N ARG A 61 12.17 22.20 -6.63
CA ARG A 61 11.33 22.97 -7.56
C ARG A 61 9.94 22.36 -7.74
N SER A 62 9.87 21.04 -7.80
CA SER A 62 8.59 20.32 -7.94
C SER A 62 7.72 20.49 -6.70
N GLU A 63 8.32 20.44 -5.52
CA GLU A 63 7.65 20.69 -4.24
C GLU A 63 7.03 22.09 -4.19
N VAL A 64 7.76 23.14 -4.57
CA VAL A 64 7.23 24.51 -4.62
C VAL A 64 6.00 24.59 -5.53
N VAL A 65 6.05 23.98 -6.72
CA VAL A 65 4.91 23.97 -7.64
C VAL A 65 3.71 23.21 -7.06
N CYS A 66 3.95 22.07 -6.41
CA CYS A 66 2.89 21.29 -5.78
C CYS A 66 2.23 22.05 -4.64
N ILE A 67 3.01 22.68 -3.75
CA ILE A 67 2.49 23.49 -2.64
C ILE A 67 1.66 24.66 -3.16
N ALA A 68 2.13 25.35 -4.21
CA ALA A 68 1.38 26.44 -4.85
C ALA A 68 0.04 25.97 -5.45
N ALA A 69 -0.03 24.71 -5.91
CA ALA A 69 -1.27 24.07 -6.37
C ALA A 69 -2.16 23.53 -5.23
N GLY A 70 -1.75 23.71 -3.96
CA GLY A 70 -2.46 23.19 -2.79
C GLY A 70 -2.24 21.69 -2.55
N TRP A 71 -1.19 21.11 -3.12
CA TRP A 71 -0.85 19.69 -2.98
C TRP A 71 0.35 19.48 -2.06
N GLN A 72 0.38 18.32 -1.41
CA GLN A 72 1.56 17.85 -0.71
C GLN A 72 2.54 17.22 -1.71
N TYR A 73 3.83 17.30 -1.43
CA TYR A 73 4.88 16.62 -2.17
C TYR A 73 5.65 15.69 -1.24
N ARG A 74 5.96 14.48 -1.69
CA ARG A 74 6.76 13.52 -0.94
C ARG A 74 7.74 12.79 -1.84
N ARG A 75 9.02 12.95 -1.56
CA ARG A 75 10.02 11.97 -2.01
C ARG A 75 9.98 10.78 -1.08
N VAL A 76 9.88 9.57 -1.62
CA VAL A 76 9.92 8.32 -0.85
C VAL A 76 11.08 7.46 -1.31
N GLY A 77 11.73 6.80 -0.34
CA GLY A 77 12.77 5.81 -0.58
C GLY A 77 12.21 4.50 -1.15
N VAL A 78 13.09 3.52 -1.33
CA VAL A 78 12.65 2.13 -1.61
C VAL A 78 11.89 1.62 -0.39
N LEU A 79 10.77 0.93 -0.64
CA LEU A 79 10.06 0.24 0.44
C LEU A 79 10.98 -0.79 1.09
N ASP A 80 10.84 -0.95 2.40
CA ASP A 80 11.46 -2.06 3.13
C ASP A 80 11.22 -3.40 2.38
N PRO A 81 12.25 -4.23 2.16
CA PRO A 81 12.11 -5.46 1.36
C PRO A 81 11.05 -6.43 1.88
N VAL A 82 10.86 -6.53 3.20
CA VAL A 82 9.85 -7.39 3.81
C VAL A 82 8.45 -6.86 3.52
N LEU A 83 8.24 -5.56 3.75
CA LEU A 83 6.98 -4.90 3.41
C LEU A 83 6.67 -5.02 1.92
N ALA A 84 7.67 -4.82 1.06
CA ALA A 84 7.53 -4.94 -0.39
C ALA A 84 7.15 -6.37 -0.82
N ALA A 85 7.74 -7.40 -0.22
CA ALA A 85 7.41 -8.80 -0.49
C ALA A 85 5.97 -9.13 -0.09
N ASN A 86 5.57 -8.74 1.12
CA ASN A 86 4.23 -8.98 1.64
C ASN A 86 3.16 -8.26 0.83
N LEU A 87 3.36 -6.98 0.49
CA LEU A 87 2.43 -6.24 -0.37
C LEU A 87 2.36 -6.85 -1.77
N ARG A 88 3.47 -7.36 -2.31
CA ARG A 88 3.48 -8.03 -3.61
C ARG A 88 2.65 -9.30 -3.60
N TRP A 89 2.81 -10.13 -2.58
CA TRP A 89 1.99 -11.32 -2.36
C TRP A 89 0.51 -10.98 -2.23
N LEU A 90 0.16 -10.10 -1.28
CA LEU A 90 -1.23 -9.74 -1.00
C LEU A 90 -1.91 -9.06 -2.19
N SER A 91 -1.17 -8.35 -3.04
CA SER A 91 -1.74 -7.71 -4.23
C SER A 91 -2.43 -8.70 -5.16
N GLY A 92 -2.05 -9.98 -5.18
CA GLY A 92 -2.73 -11.02 -5.96
C GLY A 92 -4.20 -11.23 -5.58
N TYR A 93 -4.56 -10.86 -4.34
CA TYR A 93 -5.87 -11.09 -3.72
C TYR A 93 -6.71 -9.82 -3.59
N ARG A 94 -6.25 -8.66 -4.10
CA ARG A 94 -6.95 -7.38 -3.99
C ARG A 94 -8.35 -7.34 -4.62
N HIS A 95 -8.56 -8.12 -5.69
CA HIS A 95 -9.78 -8.08 -6.49
C HIS A 95 -10.96 -8.75 -5.76
N PRO A 96 -12.21 -8.22 -5.88
CA PRO A 96 -13.40 -8.81 -5.24
C PRO A 96 -13.66 -10.29 -5.54
N ARG A 97 -13.06 -10.84 -6.59
CA ARG A 97 -13.15 -12.28 -6.94
C ARG A 97 -12.55 -13.21 -5.87
N ALA A 98 -11.65 -12.69 -5.04
CA ALA A 98 -11.08 -13.44 -3.92
C ALA A 98 -11.99 -13.44 -2.69
N LEU A 99 -12.98 -12.53 -2.63
CA LEU A 99 -13.89 -12.42 -1.50
C LEU A 99 -15.02 -13.45 -1.61
N ARG A 100 -15.20 -14.24 -0.55
CA ARG A 100 -16.40 -15.05 -0.32
C ARG A 100 -17.05 -14.56 0.97
N PRO A 101 -18.22 -13.88 0.92
CA PRO A 101 -18.78 -13.20 2.10
C PRO A 101 -18.99 -14.10 3.32
N GLY A 102 -19.44 -15.34 3.13
CA GLY A 102 -19.62 -16.30 4.24
C GLY A 102 -18.30 -16.64 4.94
N VAL A 103 -17.29 -17.07 4.17
CA VAL A 103 -15.94 -17.36 4.67
C VAL A 103 -15.31 -16.13 5.32
N ALA A 104 -15.54 -14.95 4.75
CA ALA A 104 -15.02 -13.70 5.31
C ALA A 104 -15.61 -13.39 6.69
N ALA A 105 -16.91 -13.63 6.89
CA ALA A 105 -17.55 -13.44 8.19
C ALA A 105 -16.97 -14.42 9.23
N GLU A 106 -16.83 -15.70 8.86
CA GLU A 106 -16.24 -16.73 9.72
C GLU A 106 -14.78 -16.41 10.09
N LEU A 107 -13.97 -15.96 9.12
CA LEU A 107 -12.60 -15.51 9.37
C LEU A 107 -12.54 -14.34 10.35
N LEU A 108 -13.40 -13.33 10.19
CA LEU A 108 -13.41 -12.18 11.10
C LEU A 108 -13.82 -12.57 12.51
N SER A 109 -14.77 -13.50 12.65
CA SER A 109 -15.13 -14.07 13.96
C SER A 109 -14.01 -14.93 14.55
N CYS A 110 -13.36 -15.76 13.74
CA CYS A 110 -12.24 -16.61 14.16
C CYS A 110 -11.08 -15.75 14.69
N PHE A 111 -10.67 -14.74 13.92
CA PHE A 111 -9.58 -13.81 14.26
C PHE A 111 -9.99 -12.66 15.18
N ALA A 112 -11.15 -12.74 15.85
CA ALA A 112 -11.53 -11.76 16.88
C ALA A 112 -10.52 -11.71 18.04
N ARG A 113 -9.73 -12.77 18.21
CA ARG A 113 -8.49 -12.79 19.00
C ARG A 113 -7.31 -13.12 18.09
N GLU A 114 -6.18 -12.50 18.39
CA GLU A 114 -4.93 -12.76 17.68
C GLU A 114 -4.54 -14.24 17.75
N GLN A 115 -4.21 -14.83 16.61
CA GLN A 115 -3.75 -16.22 16.50
C GLN A 115 -2.96 -16.47 15.20
N PRO A 116 -2.30 -17.63 15.06
CA PRO A 116 -1.56 -17.97 13.84
C PRO A 116 -2.45 -18.04 12.59
N LEU A 117 -1.93 -17.51 11.48
CA LEU A 117 -2.62 -17.41 10.19
C LEU A 117 -3.18 -18.74 9.71
N LEU A 118 -2.35 -19.80 9.66
CA LEU A 118 -2.77 -21.09 9.14
C LEU A 118 -3.73 -21.82 10.09
N GLU A 119 -3.56 -21.64 11.40
CA GLU A 119 -4.45 -22.22 12.42
C GLU A 119 -5.87 -21.66 12.28
N GLY A 120 -6.01 -20.33 12.21
CA GLY A 120 -7.31 -19.69 12.01
C GLY A 120 -7.92 -20.02 10.65
N ALA A 121 -7.11 -20.09 9.58
CA ALA A 121 -7.61 -20.51 8.26
C ALA A 121 -8.16 -21.95 8.28
N THR A 122 -7.44 -22.88 8.91
CA THR A 122 -7.83 -24.29 9.02
C THR A 122 -9.05 -24.48 9.93
N ALA A 123 -9.19 -23.66 10.97
CA ALA A 123 -10.37 -23.67 11.85
C ALA A 123 -11.65 -23.25 11.13
N VAL A 124 -11.54 -22.37 10.11
CA VAL A 124 -12.68 -21.94 9.30
C VAL A 124 -13.01 -22.96 8.20
N GLY A 125 -12.02 -23.61 7.58
CA GLY A 125 -12.27 -24.63 6.57
C GLY A 125 -11.04 -25.03 5.78
N ASP A 126 -11.26 -25.58 4.57
CA ASP A 126 -10.17 -25.98 3.67
C ASP A 126 -9.27 -24.78 3.33
N PRO A 127 -7.98 -24.79 3.68
CA PRO A 127 -7.06 -23.69 3.40
C PRO A 127 -7.01 -23.27 1.94
N LEU A 128 -7.23 -24.20 0.98
CA LEU A 128 -7.27 -23.87 -0.45
C LEU A 128 -8.41 -22.91 -0.80
N VAL A 129 -9.51 -22.97 -0.04
CA VAL A 129 -10.68 -22.10 -0.19
C VAL A 129 -10.55 -20.85 0.69
N VAL A 130 -10.02 -21.00 1.90
CA VAL A 130 -10.02 -19.96 2.94
C VAL A 130 -8.88 -18.95 2.77
N LEU A 131 -7.67 -19.39 2.45
CA LEU A 131 -6.50 -18.51 2.37
C LEU A 131 -6.67 -17.36 1.36
N PRO A 132 -7.24 -17.54 0.16
CA PRO A 132 -7.49 -16.42 -0.74
C PRO A 132 -8.40 -15.34 -0.13
N VAL A 133 -9.39 -15.74 0.68
CA VAL A 133 -10.29 -14.80 1.38
C VAL A 133 -9.54 -14.11 2.52
N LEU A 134 -8.75 -14.85 3.29
CA LEU A 134 -7.91 -14.31 4.36
C LEU A 134 -6.94 -13.24 3.81
N PHE A 135 -6.21 -13.55 2.74
CA PHE A 135 -5.29 -12.60 2.11
C PHE A 135 -6.02 -11.39 1.52
N HIS A 136 -7.23 -11.58 0.98
CA HIS A 136 -8.09 -10.47 0.56
C HIS A 136 -8.45 -9.56 1.75
N LEU A 137 -8.80 -10.13 2.91
CA LEU A 137 -9.11 -9.36 4.11
C LEU A 137 -7.88 -8.64 4.68
N LEU A 138 -6.69 -9.23 4.61
CA LEU A 138 -5.43 -8.58 4.97
C LEU A 138 -5.11 -7.40 4.04
N TRP A 139 -5.30 -7.56 2.73
CA TRP A 139 -5.13 -6.49 1.75
C TRP A 139 -6.03 -5.29 2.06
N HIS A 140 -7.30 -5.56 2.36
CA HIS A 140 -8.30 -4.53 2.70
C HIS A 140 -8.31 -4.13 4.18
N ARG A 141 -7.29 -4.53 4.96
CA ARG A 141 -7.11 -4.18 6.38
C ARG A 141 -8.29 -4.55 7.29
N ARG A 142 -9.10 -5.53 6.90
CA ARG A 142 -10.17 -6.10 7.74
C ARG A 142 -9.61 -7.15 8.70
N LEU A 143 -8.57 -7.85 8.26
CA LEU A 143 -7.62 -8.53 9.12
C LEU A 143 -6.34 -7.69 9.13
N VAL A 144 -5.60 -7.74 10.24
CA VAL A 144 -4.39 -6.94 10.46
C VAL A 144 -3.24 -7.80 10.96
N VAL A 145 -2.04 -7.36 10.58
CA VAL A 145 -0.73 -7.89 10.94
C VAL A 145 0.30 -6.80 10.67
N ASP A 146 1.43 -6.84 11.37
CA ASP A 146 2.59 -6.03 11.00
C ASP A 146 3.29 -6.59 9.75
N LEU A 147 2.95 -6.02 8.59
CA LEU A 147 3.52 -6.41 7.29
C LEU A 147 5.00 -6.03 7.12
N SER A 148 5.58 -5.25 8.03
CA SER A 148 6.99 -4.83 7.97
C SER A 148 7.92 -5.69 8.81
N ARG A 149 7.36 -6.48 9.75
CA ARG A 149 8.17 -7.23 10.72
C ARG A 149 8.84 -8.46 10.11
N THR A 150 8.07 -9.33 9.46
CA THR A 150 8.55 -10.56 8.82
C THR A 150 7.73 -10.84 7.55
N VAL A 151 8.30 -11.62 6.64
CA VAL A 151 7.53 -12.14 5.50
C VAL A 151 6.41 -13.02 6.05
N LEU A 152 5.20 -12.88 5.50
CA LEU A 152 4.04 -13.66 5.93
C LEU A 152 4.32 -15.16 5.80
N ASP A 153 4.00 -15.89 6.86
CA ASP A 153 4.09 -17.34 6.94
C ASP A 153 2.91 -17.92 7.74
N ASP A 154 2.88 -19.24 7.88
CA ASP A 154 1.79 -19.97 8.54
C ASP A 154 1.61 -19.60 10.02
N ARG A 155 2.67 -19.10 10.66
CA ARG A 155 2.73 -18.77 12.09
C ARG A 155 2.47 -17.30 12.38
N THR A 156 2.37 -16.50 11.34
CA THR A 156 2.18 -15.07 11.45
C THR A 156 0.90 -14.78 12.25
N ALA A 157 1.05 -13.96 13.30
CA ALA A 157 -0.04 -13.59 14.18
C ALA A 157 -0.97 -12.61 13.45
N VAL A 158 -2.24 -12.98 13.33
CA VAL A 158 -3.28 -12.20 12.64
C VAL A 158 -4.43 -11.96 13.62
N SER A 159 -5.03 -10.78 13.53
CA SER A 159 -6.27 -10.43 14.24
C SER A 159 -7.23 -9.66 13.33
N ALA A 160 -8.49 -9.55 13.71
CA ALA A 160 -9.43 -8.62 13.08
C ALA A 160 -9.05 -7.18 13.44
N ALA A 161 -9.25 -6.25 12.50
CA ALA A 161 -9.10 -4.82 12.81
C ALA A 161 -10.08 -4.42 13.92
N ALA A 162 -9.64 -3.54 14.83
CA ALA A 162 -10.54 -2.90 15.77
C ALA A 162 -11.60 -2.10 15.00
N LEU A 163 -12.86 -2.21 15.43
CA LEU A 163 -13.97 -1.40 14.92
C LEU A 163 -13.82 0.08 15.29
#